data_AF-A0A0L0LKK6-F1
#
_entry.id   AF-A0A0L0LKK6-F1
#
_cell.length_a   1.000
_cell.length_b   1.000
_cell.length_c   1.000
_cell.angle_alpha   90.00
_cell.angle_beta   90.00
_cell.angle_gamma   90.00
#
_symmetry.space_group_name_H-M   'P 1'
#
loop_
_entity.id
_entity.type
_entity.pdbx_description
1 polymer ?
#
loop_
_entity_poly.entity_id
_entity_poly.type
_entity_poly.pdbx_seq_one_letter_code
_entity_poly.pdbx_strand_id
1 'polypeptide(L)' 'MKTLLFGALALAAVVAAPSASYALTYAYVNQSGEVMTMEAANPNQAIMTAPNIGLHSGVMLLTDSSDPVIGDSVDGV' A
#
# COMPACT_ATOMS: atom_id res chain seq x y z
N MET A 1 24.90 40.07 32.82
CA MET A 1 24.04 38.91 32.49
C MET A 1 24.31 38.57 31.03
N LYS A 2 24.79 37.35 30.77
CA LYS A 2 25.41 36.90 29.51
C LYS A 2 24.30 36.52 28.52
N THR A 3 24.16 37.23 27.41
CA THR A 3 23.18 36.92 26.36
C THR A 3 23.56 35.62 25.66
N LEU A 4 22.62 34.67 25.65
CA LEU A 4 22.78 33.33 25.10
C LEU A 4 22.73 33.37 23.56
N LEU A 5 23.72 32.72 22.96
CA LEU A 5 23.88 32.54 21.52
C LEU A 5 22.74 31.66 20.98
N PHE A 6 21.93 32.19 20.06
CA PHE A 6 20.94 31.40 19.32
C PHE A 6 21.67 30.50 18.31
N GLY A 7 21.85 29.23 18.69
CA GLY A 7 22.39 28.20 17.80
C GLY A 7 21.36 27.85 16.73
N ALA A 8 21.70 28.11 15.47
CA ALA A 8 20.92 27.68 14.32
C ALA A 8 20.91 26.15 14.24
N LEU A 9 19.74 25.53 14.41
CA LEU A 9 19.54 24.11 14.16
C LEU A 9 19.49 23.91 12.65
N ALA A 10 20.59 23.44 12.06
CA ALA A 10 20.64 23.10 10.65
C ALA A 10 19.71 21.92 10.37
N LEU A 11 18.62 22.18 9.64
CA LEU A 11 17.68 21.18 9.17
C LEU A 11 18.37 20.36 8.07
N ALA A 12 18.85 19.17 8.42
CA ALA A 12 19.42 18.25 7.44
C ALA A 12 18.32 17.78 6.49
N ALA A 13 18.32 18.32 5.26
CA ALA A 13 17.47 17.85 4.19
C ALA A 13 17.98 16.46 3.75
N VAL A 14 17.34 15.41 4.24
CA VAL A 14 17.48 14.06 3.68
C VAL A 14 16.87 14.09 2.29
N VAL A 15 17.72 14.06 1.26
CA VAL A 15 17.29 13.77 -0.11
C VAL A 15 16.78 12.32 -0.11
N ALA A 16 15.45 12.18 -0.05
CA ALA A 16 14.81 10.91 -0.31
C ALA A 16 15.01 10.60 -1.80
N ALA A 17 15.94 9.69 -2.12
CA ALA A 17 15.99 9.11 -3.45
C ALA A 17 14.63 8.43 -3.73
N PRO A 18 14.06 8.55 -4.93
CA PRO A 18 12.85 7.83 -5.27
C PRO A 18 13.18 6.33 -5.22
N SER A 19 12.64 5.63 -4.23
CA SER A 19 12.64 4.18 -4.22
C SER A 19 11.83 3.73 -5.43
N ALA A 20 12.49 3.13 -6.42
CA ALA A 20 11.81 2.42 -7.49
C ALA A 20 11.08 1.23 -6.85
N SER A 21 9.82 1.46 -6.50
CA SER A 21 8.95 0.42 -6.00
C SER A 21 8.37 -0.33 -7.18
N TYR A 22 8.60 -1.64 -7.25
CA TYR A 22 7.76 -2.50 -8.08
C TYR A 22 6.34 -2.41 -7.53
N ALA A 23 5.40 -1.89 -8.33
CA ALA A 23 4.00 -1.80 -7.95
C ALA A 23 3.43 -3.23 -7.89
N LEU A 24 3.10 -3.69 -6.68
CA LEU A 24 2.38 -4.93 -6.46
C LEU A 24 0.89 -4.61 -6.42
N THR A 25 0.07 -5.44 -7.05
CA THR A 25 -1.39 -5.30 -7.00
C THR A 25 -1.94 -5.98 -5.74
N TYR A 26 -2.69 -5.24 -4.96
CA TYR A 26 -3.37 -5.73 -3.77
C TYR A 26 -4.89 -5.61 -3.92
N ALA A 27 -5.64 -6.60 -3.44
CA ALA A 27 -7.09 -6.52 -3.30
C ALA A 27 -7.49 -6.26 -1.85
N TYR A 28 -8.58 -5.53 -1.65
CA TYR A 28 -9.17 -5.24 -0.34
C TYR A 28 -10.69 -5.05 -0.47
N VAL A 29 -11.39 -5.07 0.65
CA VAL A 29 -12.84 -4.82 0.69
C VAL A 29 -13.10 -3.39 1.15
N ASN A 30 -13.89 -2.64 0.36
CA ASN A 30 -14.28 -1.28 0.71
C ASN A 30 -15.43 -1.27 1.76
N GLN A 31 -15.79 -0.10 2.28
CA GLN A 31 -16.89 0.05 3.24
C GLN A 31 -18.27 -0.34 2.68
N SER A 32 -18.44 -0.35 1.36
CA SER A 32 -19.65 -0.82 0.67
C SER A 32 -19.69 -2.35 0.54
N GLY A 33 -18.63 -3.07 0.91
CA GLY A 33 -18.51 -4.52 0.79
C GLY A 33 -18.00 -5.00 -0.58
N GLU A 34 -17.49 -4.11 -1.42
CA GLU A 34 -16.99 -4.43 -2.76
C GLU A 34 -15.49 -4.74 -2.72
N VAL A 35 -15.05 -5.70 -3.55
CA VAL A 35 -13.63 -6.03 -3.73
C VAL A 35 -13.00 -5.04 -4.71
N MET A 36 -12.02 -4.29 -4.24
CA MET A 36 -11.28 -3.29 -5.00
C MET A 36 -9.82 -3.71 -5.11
N THR A 37 -9.14 -3.27 -6.18
CA THR A 37 -7.71 -3.48 -6.37
C THR A 37 -6.95 -2.16 -6.34
N MET A 38 -5.73 -2.18 -5.80
CA MET A 38 -4.83 -1.03 -5.81
C MET A 38 -3.38 -1.46 -5.99
N GLU A 39 -2.53 -0.52 -6.40
CA GLU A 39 -1.10 -0.73 -6.47
C GLU A 39 -0.38 -0.14 -5.25
N ALA A 40 0.55 -0.91 -4.68
CA ALA A 40 1.39 -0.46 -3.57
C ALA A 40 2.74 -1.18 -3.56
N ALA A 41 3.73 -0.60 -2.86
CA ALA A 41 5.05 -1.19 -2.69
C ALA A 41 5.08 -2.40 -1.75
N ASN A 42 4.18 -2.39 -0.77
CA ASN A 42 4.16 -3.32 0.36
C ASN A 42 2.76 -3.30 0.99
N PRO A 43 2.39 -4.33 1.77
CA PRO A 43 1.04 -4.45 2.32
C PRO A 43 0.71 -3.33 3.33
N ASN A 44 1.69 -2.81 4.07
CA ASN A 44 1.47 -1.69 4.98
C ASN A 44 1.05 -0.43 4.23
N GLN A 45 1.71 -0.11 3.13
CA GLN A 45 1.34 1.01 2.28
C GLN A 45 -0.05 0.80 1.69
N ALA A 46 -0.35 -0.41 1.18
CA ALA A 46 -1.67 -0.74 0.65
C ALA A 46 -2.79 -0.49 1.69
N ILE A 47 -2.65 -0.99 2.92
CA ILE A 47 -3.65 -0.77 3.99
C ILE A 47 -3.82 0.72 4.30
N MET A 48 -2.73 1.48 4.35
CA MET A 48 -2.76 2.90 4.73
C MET A 48 -3.33 3.80 3.64
N THR A 49 -3.20 3.43 2.37
CA THR A 49 -3.63 4.25 1.24
C THR A 49 -4.86 3.70 0.52
N ALA A 50 -5.40 2.55 0.94
CA ALA A 50 -6.60 1.94 0.38
C ALA A 50 -7.83 2.85 0.57
N PRO A 51 -8.42 3.38 -0.53
CA PRO A 51 -9.54 4.29 -0.41
C PRO A 51 -10.78 3.56 0.12
N ASN A 52 -11.36 4.13 1.17
CA ASN A 52 -12.55 3.60 1.85
C ASN A 52 -12.41 2.13 2.27
N ILE A 53 -11.22 1.70 2.71
CA ILE A 53 -11.04 0.35 3.25
C ILE A 53 -12.03 0.09 4.41
N GLY A 54 -12.63 -1.10 4.41
CA GLY A 54 -13.51 -1.53 5.49
C GLY A 54 -12.76 -1.62 6.81
N LEU A 55 -13.41 -1.29 7.92
CA LEU A 55 -12.81 -1.26 9.27
C LEU A 55 -12.10 -2.57 9.66
N HIS A 56 -12.60 -3.70 9.15
CA HIS A 56 -12.06 -5.04 9.40
C HIS A 56 -11.49 -5.70 8.15
N SER A 57 -11.24 -4.93 7.09
CA SER A 57 -10.63 -5.44 5.86
C SER A 57 -9.11 -5.51 6.00
N GLY A 58 -8.54 -6.60 5.50
CA GLY A 58 -7.11 -6.69 5.20
C GLY A 58 -6.81 -6.30 3.74
N VAL A 59 -5.57 -6.55 3.32
CA VAL A 59 -5.14 -6.52 1.93
C VAL A 59 -4.56 -7.88 1.55
N MET A 60 -4.83 -8.32 0.33
CA MET A 60 -4.29 -9.56 -0.25
C MET A 60 -3.41 -9.22 -1.44
N LEU A 61 -2.20 -9.76 -1.50
CA LEU A 61 -1.34 -9.62 -2.67
C LEU A 61 -1.87 -10.49 -3.81
N LEU A 62 -2.07 -9.89 -4.99
CA LEU A 62 -2.40 -10.62 -6.22
C LEU A 62 -1.10 -10.91 -6.97
N THR A 63 -0.67 -12.17 -6.95
CA THR A 63 0.57 -12.62 -7.63
C THR A 63 0.33 -13.20 -9.01
N ASP A 64 -0.93 -13.53 -9.33
CA ASP A 64 -1.31 -14.08 -10.62
C ASP A 64 -2.72 -13.57 -10.98
N SER A 65 -2.83 -12.91 -12.13
CA SER A 65 -4.09 -12.49 -12.74
C SER A 65 -4.30 -13.19 -14.10
N SER A 66 -3.50 -14.23 -14.38
CA SER A 66 -3.52 -14.94 -15.66
C SER A 66 -4.75 -15.83 -15.84
N ASP A 67 -5.46 -16.14 -14.75
CA ASP A 67 -6.73 -16.84 -14.79
C ASP A 67 -7.89 -15.83 -14.72
N PRO A 68 -8.58 -15.56 -15.84
CA PRO A 68 -9.72 -14.65 -15.86
C PRO A 68 -10.97 -15.24 -15.17
N VAL A 69 -11.02 -16.54 -14.87
CA VAL A 69 -12.22 -17.21 -14.35
C VAL A 69 -11.88 -18.10 -13.16
N ILE A 70 -12.11 -17.56 -11.95
CA ILE A 70 -11.99 -18.32 -10.70
C ILE A 70 -12.92 -19.54 -10.74
N GLY A 71 -12.32 -20.73 -10.75
CA GLY A 71 -13.04 -22.01 -10.61
C GLY A 71 -13.36 -22.74 -11.91
N ASP A 72 -12.81 -22.32 -13.05
CA ASP A 72 -12.93 -23.07 -14.31
C ASP A 72 -12.03 -24.32 -14.38
N SER A 73 -11.02 -24.38 -13.52
CA SER A 73 -10.03 -25.46 -13.44
C SER A 73 -10.53 -26.69 -12.66
N VAL A 74 -11.85 -26.91 -12.60
CA VAL A 74 -12.40 -28.16 -12.08
C VAL A 74 -12.36 -29.20 -13.20
N ASP A 75 -11.46 -30.17 -13.09
CA ASP A 75 -11.47 -31.34 -13.95
C ASP A 75 -12.81 -32.06 -13.75
N GLY A 76 -13.71 -31.93 -14.74
CA GLY A 76 -14.98 -32.64 -14.76
C GLY A 76 -14.74 -34.14 -14.77
N VAL A 77 -15.34 -34.84 -13.80
CA VAL A 77 -15.41 -36.31 -13.74
C VAL A 77 -16.42 -36.85 -14.76
#